data_AF-A0A2T3J6A9-F1
#
_entry.id   AF-A0A2T3J6A9-F1
#
_cell.length_a   1.000
_cell.length_b   1.000
_cell.length_c   1.000
_cell.angle_alpha   90.00
_cell.angle_beta   90.00
_cell.angle_gamma   90.00
#
_symmetry.space_group_name_H-M   'P 1'
#
loop_
_entity.id
_entity.type
_entity.pdbx_description
1 polymer ?
#
loop_
_entity_poly.entity_id
_entity_poly.type
_entity_poly.pdbx_seq_one_letter_code
_entity_poly.pdbx_strand_id
1 'polypeptide(L)'
;MLFNILKNIKALLFELTIAPIIQYKQPYHVIDRHIKTVVDMLNDIDDVETIASCHGHLFGRIEAPYVYFKAPVDIATHLHKQIWTATQFSPIYWVIYGKYNNESELCFSLRSPPYESAYHHFFSRLRLYGYRRRELEQSMVQLAQEIKTASEMLKRQVSNNRNADNAR
;
A
#
# COMPACT_ATOMS: atom_id res chain seq x y z
N MET A 1 16.57 23.46 -2.42
CA MET A 1 16.67 22.94 -1.03
C MET A 1 15.61 23.55 -0.11
N LEU A 2 15.55 24.88 0.05
CA LEU A 2 14.58 25.58 0.91
C LEU A 2 13.11 25.23 0.64
N PHE A 3 12.71 25.13 -0.64
CA PHE A 3 11.35 24.78 -1.04
C PHE A 3 10.90 23.38 -0.57
N ASN A 4 11.80 22.40 -0.56
CA ASN A 4 11.49 21.06 -0.07
C ASN A 4 11.37 21.01 1.45
N ILE A 5 12.17 21.80 2.17
CA ILE A 5 12.07 21.93 3.62
C ILE A 5 10.70 22.52 4.00
N LEU A 6 10.29 23.61 3.34
CA LEU A 6 8.98 24.25 3.59
C LEU A 6 7.82 23.29 3.34
N LYS A 7 7.87 22.51 2.25
CA LYS A 7 6.83 21.50 1.96
C LYS A 7 6.77 20.39 3.01
N ASN A 8 7.91 19.92 3.51
CA ASN A 8 7.97 18.90 4.56
C ASN A 8 7.45 19.41 5.90
N ILE A 9 7.78 20.66 6.26
CA ILE A 9 7.23 21.30 7.46
C ILE A 9 5.72 21.45 7.33
N LYS A 10 5.21 21.89 6.16
CA LYS A 10 3.77 21.99 5.91
C LYS A 10 3.08 20.64 6.05
N ALA A 11 3.66 19.57 5.52
CA ALA A 11 3.11 18.21 5.64
C ALA A 11 3.08 17.76 7.11
N LEU A 12 4.17 17.98 7.86
CA LEU A 12 4.20 17.70 9.29
C LEU A 12 3.12 18.47 10.06
N LEU A 13 2.98 19.77 9.82
CA LEU A 13 1.96 20.59 10.47
C LEU A 13 0.54 20.10 10.17
N PHE A 14 0.28 19.71 8.91
CA PHE A 14 -1.00 19.12 8.53
C PHE A 14 -1.30 17.83 9.31
N GLU A 15 -0.33 16.91 9.38
CA GLU A 15 -0.45 15.64 10.12
C GLU A 15 -0.62 15.85 11.64
N LEU A 16 -0.05 16.93 12.20
CA LEU A 16 -0.19 17.27 13.62
C LEU A 16 -1.55 17.92 13.97
N THR A 17 -2.19 18.61 13.03
CA THR A 17 -3.31 19.52 13.34
C THR A 17 -4.61 19.18 12.64
N ILE A 18 -4.57 18.89 11.34
CA ILE A 18 -5.76 18.76 10.49
C ILE A 18 -6.08 17.29 10.23
N ALA A 19 -5.07 16.47 9.93
CA ALA A 19 -5.26 15.06 9.58
C ALA A 19 -6.05 14.27 10.64
N PRO A 20 -5.79 14.41 11.96
CA PRO A 20 -6.55 13.69 12.98
C PRO A 20 -8.03 14.06 12.98
N ILE A 21 -8.35 15.35 12.80
CA ILE A 21 -9.74 15.83 12.75
C ILE A 21 -10.48 15.22 11.56
N ILE A 22 -9.84 15.18 10.39
CA ILE A 22 -10.40 14.54 9.19
C ILE A 22 -10.63 13.06 9.47
N GLN A 23 -9.62 12.36 10.00
CA GLN A 23 -9.68 10.93 10.25
C GLN A 23 -10.78 10.54 11.26
N TYR A 24 -10.97 11.32 12.33
CA TYR A 24 -12.03 11.06 13.31
C TYR A 24 -13.43 11.27 12.74
N LYS A 25 -13.59 12.19 11.79
CA LYS A 25 -14.88 12.47 11.13
C LYS A 25 -15.17 11.53 9.96
N GLN A 26 -14.15 10.92 9.38
CA GLN A 26 -14.29 10.04 8.24
C GLN A 26 -14.90 8.69 8.66
N PRO A 27 -16.01 8.26 8.03
CA PRO A 27 -16.55 6.92 8.24
C PRO A 27 -15.54 5.84 7.86
N TYR A 28 -15.54 4.72 8.58
CA TYR A 28 -14.60 3.61 8.35
C TYR A 28 -14.63 3.02 6.93
N HIS A 29 -15.76 3.09 6.24
CA HIS A 29 -15.89 2.57 4.88
C HIS A 29 -15.29 3.48 3.80
N VAL A 30 -14.89 4.71 4.16
CA VAL A 30 -14.28 5.65 3.21
C VAL A 30 -12.78 5.40 3.16
N ILE A 31 -12.29 4.99 1.99
CA ILE A 31 -10.87 4.76 1.74
C ILE A 31 -10.09 6.08 1.77
N ASP A 32 -8.95 6.09 2.47
CA ASP A 32 -8.06 7.25 2.50
C ASP A 32 -7.59 7.63 1.09
N ARG A 33 -7.73 8.93 0.76
CA ARG A 33 -7.44 9.45 -0.59
C ARG A 33 -6.08 9.01 -1.15
N HIS A 34 -5.05 9.00 -0.33
CA HIS A 34 -3.67 8.75 -0.76
C HIS A 34 -3.31 7.27 -0.92
N ILE A 35 -4.10 6.35 -0.33
CA ILE A 35 -3.96 4.91 -0.58
C ILE A 35 -4.98 4.39 -1.59
N LYS A 36 -6.01 5.19 -1.91
CA LYS A 36 -7.10 4.81 -2.81
C LYS A 36 -6.61 4.24 -4.14
N THR A 37 -5.59 4.82 -4.78
CA THR A 37 -5.08 4.31 -6.05
C THR A 37 -4.49 2.91 -5.93
N VAL A 38 -3.84 2.57 -4.81
CA VAL A 38 -3.33 1.21 -4.56
C VAL A 38 -4.49 0.23 -4.39
N VAL A 39 -5.52 0.64 -3.65
CA VAL A 39 -6.75 -0.15 -3.43
C VAL A 39 -7.49 -0.39 -4.74
N ASP A 40 -7.68 0.65 -5.54
CA ASP A 40 -8.34 0.56 -6.85
C ASP A 40 -7.58 -0.38 -7.79
N MET A 41 -6.24 -0.30 -7.84
CA MET A 41 -5.43 -1.19 -8.69
C MET A 41 -5.44 -2.64 -8.24
N LEU A 42 -5.55 -2.92 -6.93
CA LEU A 42 -5.71 -4.28 -6.43
C LEU A 42 -7.08 -4.85 -6.81
N ASN A 43 -8.16 -4.08 -6.61
CA ASN A 43 -9.52 -4.52 -6.96
C ASN A 43 -9.79 -4.62 -8.47
N ASP A 44 -8.91 -4.10 -9.33
CA ASP A 44 -8.98 -4.29 -10.80
C ASP A 44 -8.39 -5.64 -11.26
N ILE A 45 -7.77 -6.39 -10.35
CA ILE A 45 -7.26 -7.73 -10.61
C ILE A 45 -8.38 -8.73 -10.33
N ASP A 46 -8.65 -9.61 -11.29
CA ASP A 46 -9.61 -10.70 -11.11
C ASP A 46 -9.24 -11.54 -9.87
N ASP A 47 -10.26 -11.92 -9.09
CA ASP A 47 -10.13 -12.69 -7.84
C ASP A 47 -9.36 -12.00 -6.69
N VAL A 48 -9.16 -10.68 -6.77
CA VAL A 48 -8.59 -9.88 -5.67
C VAL A 48 -9.64 -8.97 -5.05
N GLU A 49 -9.75 -9.02 -3.72
CA GLU A 49 -10.69 -8.19 -2.96
C GLU A 49 -9.98 -7.51 -1.78
N THR A 50 -9.93 -6.18 -1.76
CA THR A 50 -9.42 -5.43 -0.60
C THR A 50 -10.47 -5.38 0.51
N ILE A 51 -10.10 -5.83 1.70
CA ILE A 51 -10.98 -5.88 2.88
C ILE A 51 -10.77 -4.65 3.78
N ALA A 52 -9.54 -4.16 3.89
CA ALA A 52 -9.20 -3.01 4.72
C ALA A 52 -7.95 -2.28 4.18
N SER A 53 -7.83 -0.99 4.48
CA SER A 53 -6.63 -0.22 4.14
C SER A 53 -6.44 0.96 5.10
N CYS A 54 -5.19 1.40 5.22
CA CYS A 54 -4.83 2.60 5.96
C CYS A 54 -3.63 3.26 5.29
N HIS A 55 -3.67 4.58 5.06
CA HIS A 55 -2.53 5.33 4.51
C HIS A 55 -1.41 5.57 5.54
N GLY A 56 -1.64 5.18 6.79
CA GLY A 56 -0.77 5.47 7.92
C GLY A 56 -0.88 6.91 8.37
N HIS A 57 -0.93 7.15 9.68
CA HIS A 57 -1.22 8.47 10.25
C HIS A 57 -0.34 8.74 11.47
N LEU A 58 0.12 9.97 11.61
CA LEU A 58 1.02 10.36 12.71
C LEU A 58 0.28 10.48 14.06
N PHE A 59 -0.95 10.98 14.03
CA PHE A 59 -1.84 11.18 15.18
C PHE A 59 -3.27 10.73 14.83
N GLY A 60 -4.13 10.59 15.84
CA GLY A 60 -5.48 10.05 15.69
C GLY A 60 -5.48 8.52 15.86
N ARG A 61 -6.05 7.79 14.90
CA ARG A 61 -5.89 6.34 14.78
C ARG A 61 -4.56 6.05 14.11
N ILE A 62 -3.53 5.94 14.94
CA ILE A 62 -2.16 5.69 14.50
C ILE A 62 -2.07 4.24 14.04
N GLU A 63 -1.76 4.03 12.78
CA GLU A 63 -1.45 2.73 12.20
C GLU A 63 -0.32 2.89 11.18
N ALA A 64 0.45 1.83 10.94
CA ALA A 64 1.34 1.77 9.80
C ALA A 64 0.53 1.68 8.49
N PRO A 65 1.06 2.15 7.34
CA PRO A 65 0.35 2.03 6.09
C PRO A 65 0.23 0.57 5.66
N TYR A 66 -0.98 0.15 5.25
CA TYR A 66 -1.23 -1.19 4.73
C TYR A 66 -2.43 -1.25 3.79
N VAL A 67 -2.47 -2.31 2.96
CA VAL A 67 -3.69 -2.82 2.35
C VAL A 67 -3.83 -4.29 2.69
N TYR A 68 -5.01 -4.69 3.18
CA TYR A 68 -5.36 -6.06 3.53
C TYR A 68 -6.37 -6.58 2.51
N PHE A 69 -6.10 -7.75 1.92
CA PHE A 69 -6.87 -8.25 0.77
C PHE A 69 -6.92 -9.78 0.72
N LYS A 70 -7.95 -10.31 0.05
CA LYS A 70 -8.07 -11.71 -0.38
C LYS A 70 -7.52 -11.84 -1.79
N ALA A 71 -6.86 -12.96 -2.07
CA ALA A 71 -6.40 -13.33 -3.41
C ALA A 71 -6.05 -14.83 -3.45
N PRO A 72 -6.07 -15.46 -4.63
CA PRO A 72 -5.33 -16.70 -4.87
C PRO A 72 -3.83 -16.56 -4.56
N VAL A 73 -3.22 -17.64 -4.05
CA VAL A 73 -1.81 -17.65 -3.61
C VAL A 73 -0.85 -17.33 -4.76
N ASP A 74 -1.14 -17.82 -5.96
CA ASP A 74 -0.37 -17.58 -7.18
C ASP A 74 -0.41 -16.12 -7.60
N ILE A 75 -1.58 -15.47 -7.54
CA ILE A 75 -1.74 -14.02 -7.79
C ILE A 75 -0.95 -13.23 -6.74
N ALA A 76 -1.11 -13.54 -5.45
CA ALA A 76 -0.37 -12.86 -4.37
C ALA A 76 1.16 -13.04 -4.51
N THR A 77 1.61 -14.22 -4.92
CA THR A 77 3.03 -14.50 -5.17
C THR A 77 3.57 -13.71 -6.36
N HIS A 78 2.79 -13.61 -7.45
CA HIS A 78 3.16 -12.82 -8.62
C HIS A 78 3.28 -11.33 -8.27
N LEU A 79 2.27 -10.79 -7.57
CA LEU A 79 2.29 -9.42 -7.06
C LEU A 79 3.50 -9.18 -6.18
N HIS A 80 3.77 -10.07 -5.23
CA HIS A 80 4.90 -9.93 -4.32
C HIS A 80 6.22 -9.89 -5.09
N LYS A 81 6.42 -10.79 -6.05
CA LYS A 81 7.63 -10.84 -6.87
C LYS A 81 7.86 -9.53 -7.62
N GLN A 82 6.82 -8.99 -8.27
CA GLN A 82 6.94 -7.73 -9.02
C GLN A 82 7.28 -6.57 -8.09
N ILE A 83 6.49 -6.39 -7.02
CA ILE A 83 6.65 -5.29 -6.06
C ILE A 83 8.00 -5.37 -5.35
N TRP A 84 8.40 -6.56 -4.90
CA TRP A 84 9.67 -6.78 -4.24
C TRP A 84 10.84 -6.45 -5.17
N THR A 85 10.81 -6.96 -6.41
CA THR A 85 11.88 -6.70 -7.39
C THR A 85 12.05 -5.21 -7.65
N ALA A 86 10.94 -4.47 -7.77
CA ALA A 86 10.95 -3.03 -8.05
C ALA A 86 11.37 -2.18 -6.84
N THR A 87 11.08 -2.62 -5.62
CA THR A 87 11.18 -1.76 -4.43
C THR A 87 12.23 -2.18 -3.41
N GLN A 88 12.80 -3.40 -3.44
CA GLN A 88 13.70 -3.92 -2.39
C GLN A 88 14.94 -3.07 -2.09
N PHE A 89 15.41 -2.28 -3.05
CA PHE A 89 16.56 -1.36 -2.88
C PHE A 89 16.15 0.09 -2.63
N SER A 90 14.84 0.38 -2.60
CA SER A 90 14.30 1.69 -2.24
C SER A 90 14.35 1.88 -0.71
N PRO A 91 14.59 3.11 -0.22
CA PRO A 91 14.42 3.43 1.20
C PRO A 91 13.02 3.12 1.73
N ILE A 92 12.02 3.14 0.86
CA ILE A 92 10.64 2.71 1.14
C ILE A 92 10.33 1.54 0.22
N TYR A 93 10.34 0.34 0.80
CA TYR A 93 10.02 -0.90 0.12
C TYR A 93 8.74 -1.52 0.68
N TRP A 94 8.14 -2.38 -0.12
CA TRP A 94 6.83 -2.99 0.15
C TRP A 94 6.91 -4.51 0.08
N VAL A 95 6.21 -5.16 1.00
CA VAL A 95 6.21 -6.61 1.18
C VAL A 95 4.77 -7.08 1.33
N ILE A 96 4.48 -8.26 0.80
CA ILE A 96 3.19 -8.93 0.99
C ILE A 96 3.42 -10.06 2.00
N TYR A 97 2.64 -10.06 3.07
CA TYR A 97 2.63 -11.11 4.09
C TYR A 97 1.32 -11.89 4.03
N GLY A 98 1.39 -13.22 4.04
CA GLY A 98 0.22 -14.09 4.17
C GLY A 98 -0.12 -14.36 5.64
N LYS A 99 -1.39 -14.28 6.00
CA LYS A 99 -1.89 -14.61 7.35
C LYS A 99 -3.34 -15.08 7.28
N TYR A 100 -3.68 -16.11 8.06
CA TYR A 100 -5.08 -16.49 8.28
C TYR A 100 -5.81 -15.44 9.13
N ASN A 101 -7.01 -15.06 8.70
CA ASN A 101 -7.91 -14.19 9.46
C ASN A 101 -8.63 -14.97 10.57
N ASN A 102 -9.52 -14.30 11.31
CA ASN A 102 -10.31 -14.94 12.39
C ASN A 102 -11.35 -15.94 11.87
N GLU A 103 -11.65 -15.91 10.58
CA GLU A 103 -12.56 -16.82 9.87
C GLU A 103 -11.81 -18.01 9.23
N SER A 104 -10.51 -18.17 9.54
CA SER A 104 -9.62 -19.19 8.98
C SER A 104 -9.41 -19.10 7.46
N GLU A 105 -9.62 -17.94 6.87
CA GLU A 105 -9.33 -17.68 5.46
C GLU A 105 -7.91 -17.11 5.30
N LEU A 106 -7.16 -17.61 4.32
CA LEU A 106 -5.86 -17.04 3.98
C LEU A 106 -6.05 -15.68 3.32
N CYS A 107 -5.51 -14.64 3.96
CA CYS A 107 -5.51 -13.28 3.45
C CYS A 107 -4.08 -12.75 3.37
N PHE A 108 -3.91 -11.64 2.66
CA PHE A 108 -2.61 -11.03 2.41
C PHE A 108 -2.61 -9.58 2.87
N SER A 109 -1.49 -9.13 3.44
CA SER A 109 -1.28 -7.74 3.81
C SER A 109 -0.06 -7.17 3.10
N LEU A 110 -0.29 -6.13 2.30
CA LEU A 110 0.72 -5.31 1.65
C LEU A 110 1.15 -4.20 2.61
N ARG A 111 2.40 -4.25 3.07
CA ARG A 111 2.95 -3.41 4.16
C ARG A 111 4.34 -2.90 3.81
N SER A 112 4.77 -1.82 4.46
CA SER A 112 6.13 -1.29 4.33
C SER A 112 6.92 -1.48 5.62
N PRO A 113 7.90 -2.40 5.67
CA PRO A 113 8.65 -2.69 6.90
C PRO A 113 9.36 -1.48 7.54
N PRO A 114 9.94 -0.52 6.78
CA PRO A 114 10.45 0.72 7.36
C PRO A 114 9.39 1.51 8.14
N TYR A 115 8.15 1.53 7.67
CA TYR A 115 7.06 2.21 8.36
C TYR A 115 6.52 1.41 9.55
N GLU A 116 6.49 0.07 9.46
CA GLU A 116 6.14 -0.78 10.60
C GLU A 116 7.15 -0.65 11.74
N SER A 117 8.45 -0.63 11.43
CA SER A 117 9.48 -0.34 12.43
C SER A 117 9.30 1.06 13.03
N ALA A 118 9.06 2.06 12.19
CA ALA A 118 8.90 3.44 12.63
C ALA A 118 7.65 3.67 13.49
N TYR A 119 6.58 2.89 13.29
CA TYR A 119 5.34 2.95 14.05
C TYR A 119 5.57 2.83 15.57
N HIS A 120 6.58 2.05 15.98
CA HIS A 120 6.89 1.82 17.39
C HIS A 120 7.71 2.94 18.06
N HIS A 121 8.23 3.92 17.31
CA HIS A 121 9.14 4.94 17.84
C HIS A 121 8.68 6.37 17.52
N PHE A 122 8.48 7.18 18.55
CA PHE A 122 7.93 8.53 18.42
C PHE A 122 8.68 9.43 17.42
N PHE A 123 10.02 9.54 17.53
CA PHE A 123 10.80 10.37 16.62
C PHE A 123 10.80 9.83 15.18
N SER A 124 10.82 8.50 15.02
CA SER A 124 10.71 7.86 13.70
C SER A 124 9.34 8.13 13.07
N ARG A 125 8.25 8.14 13.87
CA ARG A 125 6.92 8.55 13.40
C ARG A 125 6.91 9.99 12.93
N LEU A 126 7.34 10.94 13.76
CA LEU A 126 7.40 12.36 13.39
C LEU A 126 8.15 12.58 12.08
N ARG A 127 9.26 11.85 11.90
CA ARG A 127 10.07 11.92 10.69
C ARG A 127 9.39 11.29 9.48
N LEU A 128 8.92 10.05 9.55
CA LEU A 128 8.45 9.29 8.38
C LEU A 128 6.98 9.56 8.04
N TYR A 129 6.12 9.61 9.04
CA TYR A 129 4.67 9.82 8.86
C TYR A 129 4.33 11.31 8.70
N GLY A 130 5.13 12.20 9.31
CA GLY A 130 4.94 13.65 9.22
C GLY A 130 5.89 14.33 8.23
N TYR A 131 7.15 14.54 8.63
CA TYR A 131 8.09 15.36 7.86
C TYR A 131 8.36 14.81 6.46
N ARG A 132 8.44 13.49 6.29
CA ARG A 132 8.65 12.80 5.02
C ARG A 132 7.37 12.23 4.41
N ARG A 133 6.19 12.71 4.82
CA ARG A 133 4.88 12.25 4.30
C ARG A 133 4.81 12.20 2.77
N ARG A 134 5.46 13.14 2.10
CA ARG A 134 5.51 13.17 0.63
C ARG A 134 6.26 11.97 0.03
N GLU A 135 7.29 11.46 0.70
CA GLU A 135 8.01 10.25 0.26
C GLU A 135 7.09 9.02 0.36
N LEU A 136 6.22 8.96 1.39
CA LEU A 136 5.17 7.94 1.50
C LEU A 136 4.14 8.05 0.37
N GLU A 137 3.61 9.25 0.12
CA GLU A 137 2.65 9.46 -0.97
C GLU A 137 3.24 9.09 -2.34
N GLN A 138 4.52 9.42 -2.58
CA GLN A 138 5.23 9.03 -3.80
C GLN A 138 5.42 7.51 -3.89
N SER A 139 5.74 6.85 -2.78
CA SER A 139 5.88 5.39 -2.77
C SER A 139 4.53 4.69 -3.03
N MET A 140 3.41 5.28 -2.62
CA MET A 140 2.06 4.77 -2.95
C MET A 140 1.77 4.86 -4.45
N VAL A 141 2.16 5.96 -5.11
CA VAL A 141 2.02 6.11 -6.56
C VAL A 141 2.87 5.07 -7.30
N GLN A 142 4.12 4.89 -6.87
CA GLN A 142 5.00 3.86 -7.44
C GLN A 142 4.42 2.46 -7.23
N LEU A 143 3.94 2.16 -6.01
CA LEU A 143 3.34 0.88 -5.67
C LEU A 143 2.12 0.56 -6.56
N ALA A 144 1.24 1.53 -6.76
CA ALA A 144 0.09 1.38 -7.65
C ALA A 144 0.51 1.06 -9.09
N GLN A 145 1.58 1.70 -9.57
CA GLN A 145 2.14 1.41 -10.89
C GLN A 145 2.69 -0.01 -10.98
N GLU A 146 3.37 -0.50 -9.95
CA GLU A 146 3.89 -1.88 -9.93
C GLU A 146 2.76 -2.93 -9.86
N ILE A 147 1.69 -2.66 -9.13
CA ILE A 147 0.49 -3.50 -9.11
C ILE A 147 -0.15 -3.56 -10.50
N LYS A 148 -0.26 -2.42 -11.17
CA LYS A 148 -0.76 -2.36 -12.55
C LYS A 148 0.11 -3.19 -13.50
N THR A 149 1.43 -3.05 -13.43
CA THR A 149 2.37 -3.84 -14.24
C THR A 149 2.18 -5.34 -14.00
N ALA A 150 2.06 -5.76 -12.74
CA ALA A 150 1.79 -7.16 -12.38
C ALA A 150 0.45 -7.65 -12.95
N SER A 151 -0.62 -6.84 -12.84
CA SER A 151 -1.94 -7.16 -13.41
C SER A 151 -1.88 -7.39 -14.92
N GLU A 152 -1.19 -6.50 -15.66
CA GLU A 152 -1.01 -6.64 -17.10
C GLU A 152 -0.23 -7.90 -17.47
N MET A 153 0.79 -8.27 -16.68
CA MET A 153 1.57 -9.50 -16.89
C MET A 153 0.72 -10.75 -16.66
N LEU A 154 -0.09 -10.79 -15.61
CA LEU A 154 -1.04 -11.88 -15.33
C LEU A 154 -2.04 -12.06 -16.48
N LYS A 155 -2.66 -10.96 -16.94
CA LYS A 155 -3.61 -10.97 -18.07
C LYS A 155 -2.98 -11.55 -19.34
N ARG A 156 -1.72 -11.20 -19.64
CA ARG A 156 -0.98 -11.76 -20.78
C ARG A 156 -0.68 -13.26 -20.63
N GLN A 157 -0.29 -13.71 -19.44
CA GLN A 157 -0.02 -15.13 -19.19
C GLN A 157 -1.28 -15.99 -19.39
N VAL A 158 -2.43 -15.54 -18.88
CA VAL A 158 -3.72 -16.22 -19.08
C VAL A 158 -4.10 -16.29 -20.56
N SER A 159 -3.95 -15.18 -21.30
CA SER A 159 -4.24 -15.16 -22.74
C SER A 159 -3.35 -16.12 -23.53
N ASN A 160 -2.05 -16.18 -23.21
CA ASN A 160 -1.11 -17.05 -23.91
C ASN A 160 -1.42 -18.54 -23.66
N ASN A 161 -1.79 -18.90 -22.43
CA ASN A 161 -2.15 -20.28 -22.09
C ASN A 161 -3.41 -20.73 -22.83
N ARG A 162 -4.46 -19.89 -22.88
CA ARG A 162 -5.69 -20.19 -23.64
C ARG A 162 -5.44 -20.41 -25.13
N ASN A 163 -4.55 -19.62 -25.73
CA ASN A 163 -4.20 -19.76 -27.14
C ASN A 163 -3.40 -21.05 -27.41
N ALA A 164 -2.55 -21.47 -26.47
CA ALA A 164 -1.79 -22.72 -26.59
C ALA A 164 -2.69 -23.96 -26.46
N ASP A 165 -3.71 -23.91 -25.61
CA ASP A 165 -4.66 -25.01 -25.43
C ASP A 165 -5.62 -25.15 -26.62
N ASN A 166 -6.02 -24.04 -27.26
CA ASN A 166 -6.86 -24.06 -28.48
C ASN A 166 -6.10 -24.49 -29.76
N ALA A 167 -4.76 -24.55 -29.71
CA ALA A 167 -3.92 -24.97 -30.82
C ALA A 167 -3.54 -26.46 -30.78
N ARG A 168 -4.03 -27.20 -29.77
CA ARG A 168 -3.87 -28.64 -29.60
C ARG A 168 -5.16 -29.37 -29.94
#